data_AF-A0A2U1WIS1-F1
#
_entry.id   AF-A0A2U1WIS1-F1
#
_cell.length_a   1.000
_cell.length_b   1.000
_cell.length_c   1.000
_cell.angle_alpha   90.00
_cell.angle_beta   90.00
_cell.angle_gamma   90.00
#
_symmetry.space_group_name_H-M   'P 1'
#
loop_
_entity.id
_entity.type
_entity.pdbx_description
1 polymer ?
#
loop_
_entity_poly.entity_id
_entity_poly.type
_entity_poly.pdbx_seq_one_letter_code
_entity_poly.pdbx_strand_id
1 'polypeptide(L)'
;MTLLTHLVYALAYLIAGGSAGAALWALRPEADPLVAWLVGALVVLAGALVHEAVTRLERERKAARRIARLNDRVEELAQLLERRLAADPGAQPDGGVRYDAVMQEVKLLQSLVARLTERRAPRPPSASGERRPTPSAAPSAPPSAAAVPAAPPMDDAAVLEAVRDALKADRIDVYLQPIVSLPQRKHRFYEVFSRVRAADGQQIMPDRYLDIAEREGLIATIDNLQLVRCVQLIRETERRQHAIGFFANISAATLADAEFMRQFLNMMAQNHALVPKLVFELSQHAVSAGGAVTMGILSQLARLGFRFSMDQVTDLAIDLDRLLRHEFRCIKLDRALVLDPANAGRIRELRHRCAAEGIDLIVEKIETENQLVEVLDTGFDFGQGYLFGEPRLSRKPE
;
A
#
# COMPACT_ATOMS: atom_id res chain seq x y z
N MET A 1 -14.26 -1.99 33.23
CA MET A 1 -14.97 -2.35 34.46
C MET A 1 -14.14 -3.38 35.21
N THR A 2 -14.29 -3.52 36.52
CA THR A 2 -13.64 -4.60 37.27
C THR A 2 -14.44 -5.90 37.10
N LEU A 3 -13.81 -7.05 37.33
CA LEU A 3 -14.47 -8.37 37.32
C LEU A 3 -15.73 -8.38 38.21
N LEU A 4 -15.67 -7.68 39.35
CA LEU A 4 -16.79 -7.51 40.27
C LEU A 4 -18.02 -6.87 39.61
N THR A 5 -17.84 -5.79 38.85
CA THR A 5 -18.94 -5.15 38.11
C THR A 5 -19.58 -6.09 37.09
N HIS A 6 -18.79 -6.85 36.33
CA HIS A 6 -19.35 -7.82 35.38
C HIS A 6 -20.21 -8.88 36.08
N LEU A 7 -19.78 -9.33 37.26
CA LEU A 7 -20.49 -10.32 38.06
C LEU A 7 -21.80 -9.77 38.65
N VAL A 8 -21.83 -8.48 39.04
CA VAL A 8 -23.06 -7.81 39.51
C VAL A 8 -24.09 -7.69 38.39
N TYR A 9 -23.69 -7.24 37.20
CA TYR A 9 -24.62 -7.19 36.06
C TYR A 9 -25.11 -8.58 35.67
N ALA A 10 -24.22 -9.59 35.73
CA ALA A 10 -24.57 -10.97 35.47
C ALA A 10 -25.66 -11.49 36.40
N LEU A 11 -25.50 -11.21 37.70
CA LEU A 11 -26.48 -11.58 38.69
C LEU A 11 -27.81 -10.83 38.48
N ALA A 12 -27.76 -9.54 38.10
CA ALA A 12 -28.95 -8.72 37.92
C ALA A 12 -29.88 -9.24 36.81
N TYR A 13 -29.34 -9.61 35.64
CA TYR A 13 -30.20 -10.14 34.57
C TYR A 13 -30.63 -11.60 34.80
N LEU A 14 -29.84 -12.38 35.54
CA LEU A 14 -30.26 -13.73 35.98
C LEU A 14 -31.45 -13.66 36.95
N ILE A 15 -31.41 -12.73 37.90
CA ILE A 15 -32.54 -12.47 38.80
C ILE A 15 -33.75 -11.97 38.01
N ALA A 16 -33.56 -11.00 37.10
CA ALA A 16 -34.64 -10.47 36.27
C ALA A 16 -35.31 -11.56 35.41
N GLY A 17 -34.53 -12.45 34.80
CA GLY A 17 -35.04 -13.58 34.02
C GLY A 17 -35.79 -14.59 34.88
N GLY A 18 -35.26 -14.92 36.06
CA GLY A 18 -35.94 -15.80 37.02
C GLY A 18 -37.27 -15.21 37.52
N SER A 19 -37.29 -13.92 37.84
CA SER A 19 -38.51 -13.21 38.25
C SER A 19 -39.53 -13.10 37.13
N ALA A 20 -39.11 -12.87 35.89
CA ALA A 20 -40.00 -12.83 34.73
C ALA A 20 -40.65 -14.19 34.45
N GLY A 21 -39.87 -15.27 34.53
CA GLY A 21 -40.39 -16.64 34.41
C GLY A 21 -41.39 -16.99 35.52
N ALA A 22 -41.05 -16.68 36.77
CA ALA A 22 -41.93 -16.93 37.92
C ALA A 22 -43.22 -16.08 37.88
N ALA A 23 -43.13 -14.82 37.47
CA ALA A 23 -44.28 -13.93 37.33
C ALA A 23 -45.23 -14.41 36.22
N LEU A 24 -44.70 -14.88 35.09
CA LEU A 24 -45.53 -15.42 34.01
C LEU A 24 -46.29 -16.66 34.48
N TRP A 25 -45.63 -17.55 35.21
CA TRP A 25 -46.27 -18.75 35.77
C TRP A 25 -47.36 -18.40 36.80
N ALA A 26 -47.13 -17.39 37.65
CA ALA A 26 -48.12 -16.94 38.63
C ALA A 26 -49.34 -16.25 37.99
N LEU A 27 -49.15 -15.50 36.90
CA LEU A 27 -50.23 -14.78 36.20
C LEU A 27 -51.01 -15.68 35.23
N ARG A 28 -50.40 -16.74 34.72
CA ARG A 28 -50.98 -17.70 33.78
C ARG A 28 -50.64 -19.13 34.21
N PRO A 29 -51.35 -19.69 35.21
CA PRO A 29 -51.07 -21.04 35.71
C PRO A 29 -51.34 -22.14 34.66
N GLU A 30 -52.17 -21.84 33.65
CA GLU A 30 -52.49 -22.72 32.53
C GLU A 30 -51.43 -22.70 31.41
N ALA A 31 -50.43 -21.82 31.50
CA ALA A 31 -49.36 -21.77 30.51
C ALA A 31 -48.44 -22.98 30.67
N ASP A 32 -48.00 -23.54 29.55
CA ASP A 32 -47.00 -24.60 29.52
C ASP A 32 -45.72 -24.13 30.26
N PRO A 33 -45.23 -24.88 31.27
CA PRO A 33 -44.02 -24.53 32.01
C PRO A 33 -42.82 -24.22 31.11
N LEU A 34 -42.74 -24.83 29.93
CA LEU A 34 -41.69 -24.55 28.94
C LEU A 34 -41.71 -23.10 28.46
N VAL A 35 -42.89 -22.50 28.31
CA VAL A 35 -43.05 -21.10 27.86
C VAL A 35 -42.53 -20.13 28.93
N ALA A 36 -42.77 -20.41 30.21
CA ALA A 36 -42.24 -19.59 31.31
C ALA A 36 -40.70 -19.63 31.38
N TRP A 37 -40.11 -20.80 31.18
CA TRP A 37 -38.65 -20.94 31.11
C TRP A 37 -38.05 -20.24 29.89
N LEU A 38 -38.70 -20.33 28.72
CA LEU A 38 -38.25 -19.65 27.51
C LEU A 38 -38.29 -18.13 27.64
N VAL A 39 -39.35 -17.58 28.25
CA VAL A 39 -39.46 -16.14 28.50
C VAL A 39 -38.38 -15.67 29.48
N GLY A 40 -38.13 -16.41 30.56
CA GLY A 40 -37.03 -16.11 31.48
C GLY A 40 -35.66 -16.15 30.81
N ALA A 41 -35.40 -17.17 29.99
CA ALA A 41 -34.15 -17.31 29.23
C ALA A 41 -33.95 -16.17 28.21
N LEU A 42 -35.02 -15.72 27.54
CA LEU A 42 -34.97 -14.60 26.60
C LEU A 42 -34.57 -13.29 27.30
N VAL A 43 -35.09 -13.05 28.50
CA VAL A 43 -34.73 -11.87 29.32
C VAL A 43 -33.25 -11.90 29.74
N VAL A 44 -32.75 -13.08 30.13
CA VAL A 44 -31.32 -13.27 30.44
C VAL A 44 -30.45 -12.99 29.21
N LEU A 45 -30.82 -13.53 28.05
CA LEU A 45 -30.08 -13.35 26.80
C LEU A 45 -30.06 -11.87 26.37
N ALA A 46 -31.21 -11.19 26.44
CA ALA A 46 -31.30 -9.76 26.15
C ALA A 46 -30.42 -8.93 27.10
N GLY A 47 -30.43 -9.25 28.40
CA GLY A 47 -29.56 -8.61 29.39
C GLY A 47 -28.07 -8.81 29.11
N ALA A 48 -27.67 -10.02 28.71
CA ALA A 48 -26.29 -10.34 28.34
C ALA A 48 -25.83 -9.56 27.09
N LEU A 49 -26.67 -9.48 26.06
CA LEU A 49 -26.37 -8.74 24.82
C LEU A 49 -26.21 -7.24 25.08
N VAL A 50 -27.08 -6.64 25.90
CA VAL A 50 -26.97 -5.23 26.29
C VAL A 50 -25.70 -4.98 27.08
N HIS A 51 -25.38 -5.86 28.04
CA HIS A 51 -24.15 -5.75 28.83
C HIS A 51 -22.89 -5.85 27.95
N GLU A 52 -22.86 -6.76 26.98
CA GLU A 52 -21.77 -6.86 26.02
C GLU A 52 -21.64 -5.60 25.16
N ALA A 53 -22.75 -5.08 24.63
CA ALA A 53 -22.75 -3.86 23.83
C ALA A 53 -22.23 -2.63 24.62
N VAL A 54 -22.69 -2.46 25.86
CA VAL A 54 -22.23 -1.36 26.74
C VAL A 54 -20.75 -1.50 27.06
N THR A 55 -20.30 -2.71 27.42
CA THR A 55 -18.89 -2.94 27.77
C THR A 55 -17.97 -2.78 26.57
N ARG A 56 -18.42 -3.13 25.37
CA ARG A 56 -17.70 -2.88 24.12
C ARG A 56 -17.56 -1.38 23.83
N LEU A 57 -18.65 -0.62 23.93
CA LEU A 57 -18.63 0.84 23.74
C LEU A 57 -17.73 1.54 24.77
N GLU A 58 -17.72 1.08 26.02
CA GLU A 58 -16.81 1.59 27.05
C GLU A 58 -15.34 1.29 26.74
N ARG A 59 -15.03 0.08 26.26
CA ARG A 59 -13.66 -0.31 25.88
C ARG A 59 -13.17 0.56 24.72
N GLU A 60 -14.00 0.77 23.70
CA GLU A 60 -13.70 1.63 22.56
C GLU A 60 -13.47 3.08 22.99
N ARG A 61 -14.33 3.63 23.87
CA ARG A 61 -14.13 4.99 24.44
C ARG A 61 -12.86 5.10 25.28
N LYS A 62 -12.52 4.07 26.07
CA LYS A 62 -11.27 4.06 26.86
C LYS A 62 -10.03 3.95 25.96
N ALA A 63 -10.10 3.15 24.90
CA ALA A 63 -9.03 3.05 23.91
C ALA A 63 -8.82 4.40 23.21
N ALA A 64 -9.89 5.05 22.74
CA ALA A 64 -9.82 6.37 22.13
C ALA A 64 -9.22 7.43 23.08
N ARG A 65 -9.64 7.45 24.35
CA ARG A 65 -9.06 8.35 25.37
C ARG A 65 -7.58 8.04 25.65
N ARG A 66 -7.17 6.77 25.62
CA ARG A 66 -5.78 6.38 25.84
C ARG A 66 -4.90 6.81 24.67
N ILE A 67 -5.40 6.67 23.44
CA ILE A 67 -4.73 7.17 22.23
C ILE A 67 -4.60 8.69 22.27
N ALA A 68 -5.68 9.42 22.61
CA ALA A 68 -5.63 10.87 22.77
C ALA A 68 -4.57 11.32 23.79
N ARG A 69 -4.53 10.69 24.98
CA ARG A 69 -3.48 10.97 25.99
C ARG A 69 -2.08 10.62 25.53
N LEU A 70 -1.90 9.58 24.72
CA LEU A 70 -0.60 9.24 24.17
C LEU A 70 -0.14 10.31 23.18
N ASN A 71 -1.04 10.79 22.32
CA ASN A 71 -0.75 11.89 21.40
C ASN A 71 -0.41 13.17 22.17
N ASP A 72 -1.16 13.52 23.22
CA ASP A 72 -0.87 14.69 24.05
C ASP A 72 0.51 14.59 24.72
N ARG A 73 0.89 13.41 25.22
CA ARG A 73 2.22 13.19 25.83
C ARG A 73 3.35 13.23 24.81
N VAL A 74 3.11 12.76 23.58
CA VAL A 74 4.09 12.86 22.49
C VAL A 74 4.31 14.33 22.12
N GLU A 75 3.25 15.11 22.04
CA GLU A 75 3.33 16.55 21.78
C GLU A 75 4.03 17.30 22.92
N GLU A 76 3.74 16.97 24.17
CA GLU A 76 4.41 17.55 25.35
C GLU A 76 5.91 17.22 25.37
N LEU A 77 6.29 15.99 25.04
CA LEU A 77 7.69 15.59 24.92
C LEU A 77 8.40 16.32 23.78
N ALA A 78 7.74 16.51 22.64
CA ALA A 78 8.28 17.28 21.52
C ALA A 78 8.57 18.72 21.94
N GLN A 79 7.64 19.38 22.63
CA GLN A 79 7.81 20.75 23.12
C GLN A 79 8.90 20.87 24.19
N LEU A 80 9.04 19.89 25.09
CA LEU A 80 10.12 19.88 26.08
C LEU A 80 11.50 19.69 25.45
N LEU A 81 11.58 18.88 24.39
CA LEU A 81 12.79 18.70 23.60
C LEU A 81 13.17 19.97 22.84
N GLU A 82 12.20 20.62 22.17
CA GLU A 82 12.42 21.92 21.51
C GLU A 82 12.95 22.98 22.49
N ARG A 83 12.35 23.07 23.68
CA ARG A 83 12.81 24.01 24.72
C ARG A 83 14.22 23.70 25.23
N ARG A 84 14.58 22.41 25.36
CA ARG A 84 15.96 22.03 25.74
C ARG A 84 16.97 22.33 24.65
N LEU A 85 16.61 22.11 23.39
CA LEU A 85 17.47 22.43 22.23
C LEU A 85 17.67 23.95 22.07
N ALA A 86 16.64 24.74 22.35
CA ALA A 86 16.76 26.21 22.36
C ALA A 86 17.64 26.74 23.50
N ALA A 87 17.78 25.99 24.60
CA ALA A 87 18.55 26.38 25.78
C ALA A 87 20.05 25.98 25.72
N ASP A 88 20.45 25.08 24.81
CA ASP A 88 21.83 24.62 24.64
C ASP A 88 22.29 24.71 23.17
N PRO A 89 22.71 25.89 22.69
CA PRO A 89 23.11 26.11 21.30
C PRO A 89 24.43 25.43 20.91
N GLY A 90 25.14 24.79 21.85
CA GLY A 90 26.41 24.08 21.62
C GLY A 90 26.28 22.58 21.35
N ALA A 91 25.11 21.99 21.63
CA ALA A 91 24.82 20.59 21.35
C ALA A 91 23.95 20.48 20.09
N GLN A 92 24.52 20.75 18.92
CA GLN A 92 23.92 20.27 17.67
C GLN A 92 24.34 18.81 17.46
N PRO A 93 23.48 17.81 17.72
CA PRO A 93 23.57 16.58 16.97
C PRO A 93 23.11 16.89 15.55
N ASP A 94 23.77 16.28 14.58
CA ASP A 94 23.57 16.34 13.12
C ASP A 94 22.18 15.81 12.66
N GLY A 95 21.10 16.17 13.37
CA GLY A 95 19.84 15.42 13.41
C GLY A 95 18.55 16.23 13.47
N GLY A 96 18.58 17.56 13.64
CA GLY A 96 17.36 18.39 13.71
C GLY A 96 16.43 18.23 12.50
N VAL A 97 17.00 18.24 11.29
CA VAL A 97 16.27 17.99 10.03
C VAL A 97 15.74 16.55 9.94
N ARG A 98 16.39 15.61 10.64
CA ARG A 98 16.04 14.17 10.62
C ARG A 98 14.85 13.86 11.52
N TYR A 99 14.67 14.58 12.63
CA TYR A 99 13.57 14.34 13.57
C TYR A 99 12.23 14.82 13.02
N ASP A 100 12.19 16.01 12.43
CA ASP A 100 10.97 16.56 11.82
C ASP A 100 10.48 15.67 10.66
N ALA A 101 11.41 15.16 9.85
CA ALA A 101 11.11 14.24 8.76
C ALA A 101 10.49 12.93 9.27
N VAL A 102 11.05 12.33 10.33
CA VAL A 102 10.52 11.09 10.93
C VAL A 102 9.14 11.35 11.57
N MET A 103 8.94 12.49 12.23
CA MET A 103 7.66 12.81 12.85
C MET A 103 6.55 13.09 11.82
N GLN A 104 6.87 13.76 10.70
CA GLN A 104 5.91 13.94 9.61
C GLN A 104 5.54 12.62 8.94
N GLU A 105 6.52 11.73 8.78
CA GLU A 105 6.32 10.39 8.27
C GLU A 105 5.40 9.56 9.16
N VAL A 106 5.61 9.57 10.48
CA VAL A 106 4.70 8.92 11.43
C VAL A 106 3.30 9.54 11.35
N LYS A 107 3.18 10.86 11.25
CA LYS A 107 1.90 11.56 11.08
C LYS A 107 1.21 11.18 9.76
N LEU A 108 1.95 11.03 8.68
CA LEU A 108 1.45 10.59 7.37
C LEU A 108 0.97 9.13 7.41
N LEU A 109 1.74 8.21 7.99
CA LEU A 109 1.31 6.83 8.16
C LEU A 109 0.06 6.73 9.05
N GLN A 110 0.01 7.50 10.15
CA GLN A 110 -1.16 7.58 11.00
C GLN A 110 -2.39 8.15 10.28
N SER A 111 -2.22 9.17 9.43
CA SER A 111 -3.32 9.74 8.65
C SER A 111 -3.87 8.73 7.64
N LEU A 112 -2.99 7.98 6.97
CA LEU A 112 -3.36 6.91 6.04
C LEU A 112 -4.14 5.79 6.76
N VAL A 113 -3.64 5.34 7.92
CA VAL A 113 -4.33 4.33 8.74
C VAL A 113 -5.68 4.85 9.27
N ALA A 114 -5.76 6.12 9.68
CA ALA A 114 -7.01 6.72 10.16
C ALA A 114 -8.09 6.78 9.06
N ARG A 115 -7.74 7.19 7.83
CA ARG A 115 -8.70 7.21 6.71
C ARG A 115 -9.28 5.83 6.39
N LEU A 116 -8.50 4.76 6.58
CA LEU A 116 -8.97 3.39 6.42
C LEU A 116 -10.02 2.98 7.47
N THR A 117 -10.01 3.62 8.64
CA THR A 117 -11.02 3.39 9.69
C THR A 117 -12.31 4.18 9.46
N GLU A 118 -12.24 5.34 8.81
CA GLU A 118 -13.39 6.21 8.52
C GLU A 118 -14.21 5.76 7.30
N ARG A 119 -13.60 5.13 6.28
CA ARG A 119 -14.31 4.55 5.12
C ARG A 119 -15.30 3.41 5.45
N ARG A 120 -15.54 3.12 6.73
CA ARG A 120 -16.45 2.09 7.25
C ARG A 120 -17.94 2.49 7.24
N ALA A 121 -18.29 3.74 6.92
CA ALA A 121 -19.71 4.11 6.81
C ALA A 121 -20.35 3.44 5.57
N PRO A 122 -21.48 2.71 5.72
CA PRO A 122 -22.08 1.96 4.63
C PRO A 122 -22.58 2.92 3.54
N ARG A 123 -22.07 2.73 2.32
CA ARG A 123 -22.58 3.41 1.13
C ARG A 123 -23.90 2.73 0.73
N PRO A 124 -25.01 3.46 0.52
CA PRO A 124 -26.24 2.85 0.02
C PRO A 124 -26.01 2.26 -1.38
N PRO A 125 -26.69 1.18 -1.76
CA PRO A 125 -26.53 0.55 -3.06
C PRO A 125 -26.95 1.53 -4.15
N SER A 126 -26.03 1.92 -5.03
CA SER A 126 -26.36 2.69 -6.21
C SER A 126 -27.04 1.78 -7.23
N ALA A 127 -28.34 1.97 -7.41
CA ALA A 127 -29.08 1.44 -8.55
C ALA A 127 -28.65 2.20 -9.82
N SER A 128 -27.93 1.53 -10.72
CA SER A 128 -27.94 1.80 -12.16
C SER A 128 -27.23 0.66 -12.86
N GLY A 129 -28.02 -0.21 -13.49
CA GLY A 129 -27.52 -1.16 -14.46
C GLY A 129 -27.16 -0.41 -15.74
N GLU A 130 -25.87 -0.24 -16.00
CA GLU A 130 -25.35 -0.06 -17.34
C GLU A 130 -24.13 -0.97 -17.49
N ARG A 131 -24.25 -1.97 -18.38
CA ARG A 131 -23.13 -2.79 -18.81
C ARG A 131 -22.10 -1.90 -19.52
N ARG A 132 -21.00 -1.57 -18.84
CA ARG A 132 -19.77 -1.11 -19.48
C ARG A 132 -18.85 -2.30 -19.79
N PRO A 133 -18.03 -2.21 -20.86
CA PRO A 133 -17.28 -3.33 -21.39
C PRO A 133 -16.17 -3.81 -20.44
N THR A 134 -15.75 -5.05 -20.69
CA THR A 134 -14.81 -5.91 -19.95
C THR A 134 -13.45 -5.29 -19.59
N PRO A 135 -12.76 -5.80 -18.56
CA PRO A 135 -11.78 -5.05 -17.78
C PRO A 135 -10.43 -4.84 -18.47
N SER A 136 -9.91 -3.63 -18.26
CA SER A 136 -8.52 -3.20 -18.45
C SER A 136 -7.59 -4.01 -17.55
N ALA A 137 -6.43 -4.40 -18.08
CA ALA A 137 -5.42 -5.20 -17.40
C ALA A 137 -4.88 -4.49 -16.14
N ALA A 138 -4.87 -5.21 -15.02
CA ALA A 138 -4.25 -4.84 -13.76
C ALA A 138 -2.75 -4.54 -13.90
N PRO A 139 -2.16 -3.78 -12.97
CA PRO A 139 -0.71 -3.68 -12.87
C PRO A 139 -0.12 -5.08 -12.63
N SER A 140 0.62 -5.59 -13.61
CA SER A 140 1.15 -6.95 -13.61
C SER A 140 2.41 -7.02 -12.74
N ALA A 141 2.34 -7.83 -11.68
CA ALA A 141 3.53 -8.42 -11.11
C ALA A 141 4.10 -9.47 -12.08
N PRO A 142 5.41 -9.77 -12.06
CA PRO A 142 5.94 -10.87 -12.82
C PRO A 142 5.32 -12.20 -12.34
N PRO A 143 4.94 -13.11 -13.25
CA PRO A 143 4.41 -14.41 -12.88
C PRO A 143 5.46 -15.23 -12.10
N SER A 144 5.07 -15.77 -10.95
CA SER A 144 5.92 -16.59 -10.08
C SER A 144 5.99 -18.03 -10.58
N ALA A 145 7.14 -18.45 -11.12
CA ALA A 145 7.47 -19.85 -11.36
C ALA A 145 8.08 -20.50 -10.11
N ALA A 146 7.25 -20.81 -9.13
CA ALA A 146 7.47 -21.87 -8.13
C ALA A 146 6.13 -22.15 -7.41
N ALA A 147 5.50 -23.27 -7.74
CA ALA A 147 4.29 -23.73 -7.09
C ALA A 147 4.57 -24.14 -5.64
N VAL A 148 4.44 -23.20 -4.71
CA VAL A 148 3.99 -23.50 -3.34
C VAL A 148 2.52 -23.93 -3.43
N PRO A 149 2.08 -24.95 -2.68
CA PRO A 149 0.72 -25.48 -2.82
C PRO A 149 -0.28 -24.36 -2.54
N ALA A 150 -1.12 -24.09 -3.54
CA ALA A 150 -2.16 -23.08 -3.44
C ALA A 150 -3.02 -23.38 -2.21
N ALA A 151 -3.01 -22.47 -1.24
CA ALA A 151 -4.04 -22.40 -0.23
C ALA A 151 -5.41 -22.38 -0.95
N PRO A 152 -6.46 -22.99 -0.37
CA PRO A 152 -7.78 -23.08 -1.00
C PRO A 152 -8.23 -21.70 -1.49
N PRO A 153 -9.00 -21.62 -2.60
CA PRO A 153 -9.40 -20.35 -3.18
C PRO A 153 -10.16 -19.54 -2.13
N MET A 154 -9.49 -18.54 -1.56
CA MET A 154 -10.14 -17.53 -0.75
C MET A 154 -11.13 -16.80 -1.64
N ASP A 155 -12.36 -16.67 -1.16
CA ASP A 155 -13.39 -15.81 -1.75
C ASP A 155 -12.84 -14.37 -1.90
N ASP A 156 -13.20 -13.67 -2.98
CA ASP A 156 -12.78 -12.29 -3.24
C ASP A 156 -13.11 -11.37 -2.05
N ALA A 157 -14.24 -11.63 -1.37
CA ALA A 157 -14.62 -10.94 -0.15
C ALA A 157 -13.64 -11.18 1.01
N ALA A 158 -13.13 -12.41 1.15
CA ALA A 158 -12.14 -12.76 2.16
C ALA A 158 -10.77 -12.12 1.86
N VAL A 159 -10.36 -12.08 0.59
CA VAL A 159 -9.14 -11.38 0.17
C VAL A 159 -9.26 -9.88 0.44
N LEU A 160 -10.38 -9.26 0.09
CA LEU A 160 -10.65 -7.85 0.35
C LEU A 160 -10.58 -7.52 1.84
N GLU A 161 -11.22 -8.33 2.70
CA GLU A 161 -11.18 -8.11 4.14
C GLU A 161 -9.75 -8.29 4.69
N ALA A 162 -9.02 -9.29 4.20
CA ALA A 162 -7.62 -9.49 4.57
C ALA A 162 -6.73 -8.29 4.17
N VAL A 163 -6.95 -7.71 2.99
CA VAL A 163 -6.26 -6.49 2.53
C VAL A 163 -6.60 -5.31 3.43
N ARG A 164 -7.88 -5.09 3.73
CA ARG A 164 -8.33 -4.00 4.62
C ARG A 164 -7.76 -4.15 6.02
N ASP A 165 -7.75 -5.35 6.57
CA ASP A 165 -7.16 -5.64 7.87
C ASP A 165 -5.63 -5.43 7.86
N ALA A 166 -4.95 -5.92 6.82
CA ALA A 166 -3.51 -5.76 6.67
C ALA A 166 -3.10 -4.29 6.54
N LEU A 167 -3.86 -3.49 5.79
CA LEU A 167 -3.62 -2.05 5.65
C LEU A 167 -3.76 -1.31 7.00
N LYS A 168 -4.75 -1.68 7.83
CA LYS A 168 -4.94 -1.10 9.17
C LYS A 168 -3.84 -1.52 10.16
N ALA A 169 -3.36 -2.76 10.03
CA ALA A 169 -2.38 -3.35 10.94
C ALA A 169 -0.92 -3.16 10.48
N ASP A 170 -0.64 -2.29 9.50
CA ASP A 170 0.69 -2.09 8.90
C ASP A 170 1.37 -3.40 8.41
N ARG A 171 0.56 -4.32 7.90
CA ARG A 171 0.99 -5.63 7.36
C ARG A 171 1.07 -5.65 5.83
N ILE A 172 1.35 -4.51 5.23
CA ILE A 172 1.99 -4.49 3.92
C ILE A 172 3.46 -4.81 4.15
N ASP A 173 4.12 -5.53 3.26
CA ASP A 173 5.56 -5.77 3.25
C ASP A 173 6.14 -5.23 1.96
N VAL A 174 7.37 -4.72 2.01
CA VAL A 174 8.05 -4.16 0.84
C VAL A 174 9.13 -5.11 0.35
N TYR A 175 9.12 -5.36 -0.94
CA TYR A 175 10.03 -6.23 -1.65
C TYR A 175 10.86 -5.42 -2.63
N LEU A 176 12.13 -5.80 -2.79
CA LEU A 176 13.05 -5.16 -3.72
C LEU A 176 13.52 -6.18 -4.75
N GLN A 177 13.43 -5.82 -6.04
CA GLN A 177 14.03 -6.61 -7.11
C GLN A 177 15.12 -5.80 -7.82
N PRO A 178 16.33 -6.35 -8.02
CA PRO A 178 17.40 -5.62 -8.67
C PRO A 178 17.15 -5.42 -10.16
N ILE A 179 17.46 -4.22 -10.64
CA ILE A 179 17.67 -3.89 -12.05
C ILE A 179 19.17 -3.66 -12.23
N VAL A 180 19.76 -4.39 -13.16
CA VAL A 180 21.22 -4.43 -13.35
C VAL A 180 21.64 -3.81 -14.67
N SER A 181 22.83 -3.23 -14.72
CA SER A 181 23.46 -2.85 -15.99
C SER A 181 23.92 -4.10 -16.74
N LEU A 182 23.73 -4.14 -18.05
CA LEU A 182 24.23 -5.18 -18.94
C LEU A 182 25.47 -4.69 -19.71
N PRO A 183 26.45 -5.58 -19.99
CA PRO A 183 26.54 -6.98 -19.56
C PRO A 183 27.09 -7.17 -18.13
N GLN A 184 27.56 -6.13 -17.43
CA GLN A 184 28.36 -6.30 -16.20
C GLN A 184 27.58 -6.76 -14.97
N ARG A 185 26.24 -6.81 -15.03
CA ARG A 185 25.30 -7.20 -13.97
C ARG A 185 25.46 -6.41 -12.65
N LYS A 186 25.96 -5.18 -12.72
CA LYS A 186 26.04 -4.30 -11.54
C LYS A 186 24.65 -3.80 -11.19
N HIS A 187 24.29 -3.83 -9.92
CA HIS A 187 23.02 -3.26 -9.46
C HIS A 187 23.03 -1.75 -9.71
N ARG A 188 22.00 -1.26 -10.38
CA ARG A 188 21.82 0.17 -10.69
C ARG A 188 20.55 0.71 -10.08
N PHE A 189 19.51 -0.11 -10.07
CA PHE A 189 18.25 0.25 -9.46
C PHE A 189 17.63 -0.92 -8.70
N TYR A 190 16.65 -0.60 -7.88
CA TYR A 190 15.71 -1.57 -7.33
C TYR A 190 14.29 -1.18 -7.72
N GLU A 191 13.49 -2.14 -8.15
CA GLU A 191 12.04 -1.95 -8.20
C GLU A 191 11.42 -2.35 -6.87
N VAL A 192 10.52 -1.50 -6.39
CA VAL A 192 9.82 -1.65 -5.13
C VAL A 192 8.46 -2.26 -5.38
N PHE A 193 8.20 -3.39 -4.71
CA PHE A 193 6.91 -4.08 -4.75
C PHE A 193 6.29 -4.13 -3.37
N SER A 194 4.96 -4.11 -3.32
CA SER A 194 4.20 -4.38 -2.11
C SER A 194 3.67 -5.82 -2.12
N ARG A 195 3.68 -6.47 -0.96
CA ARG A 195 2.95 -7.73 -0.72
C ARG A 195 2.09 -7.59 0.54
N VAL A 196 0.87 -8.10 0.48
CA VAL A 196 -0.04 -8.08 1.62
C VAL A 196 0.23 -9.31 2.50
N ARG A 197 0.48 -9.10 3.80
CA ARG A 197 0.62 -10.18 4.77
C ARG A 197 -0.67 -10.36 5.56
N ALA A 198 -1.29 -11.53 5.40
CA ALA A 198 -2.47 -11.96 6.12
C ALA A 198 -2.21 -12.11 7.62
N ALA A 199 -3.28 -12.23 8.42
CA ALA A 199 -3.19 -12.29 9.88
C ALA A 199 -2.45 -13.54 10.40
N ASP A 200 -2.49 -14.63 9.64
CA ASP A 200 -1.75 -15.87 9.90
C ASP A 200 -0.28 -15.82 9.46
N GLY A 201 0.16 -14.68 8.90
CA GLY A 201 1.52 -14.46 8.41
C GLY A 201 1.74 -14.86 6.95
N GLN A 202 0.76 -15.45 6.27
CA GLN A 202 0.87 -15.84 4.85
C GLN A 202 0.88 -14.61 3.94
N GLN A 203 1.53 -14.75 2.78
CA GLN A 203 1.60 -13.69 1.77
C GLN A 203 0.48 -13.85 0.76
N ILE A 204 -0.26 -12.76 0.54
CA ILE A 204 -1.21 -12.64 -0.56
C ILE A 204 -0.45 -11.97 -1.71
N MET A 205 -0.29 -12.72 -2.81
CA MET A 205 0.41 -12.23 -4.00
C MET A 205 -0.38 -11.14 -4.71
N PRO A 206 0.28 -10.17 -5.37
CA PRO A 206 -0.37 -9.06 -6.07
C PRO A 206 -1.47 -9.50 -7.04
N ASP A 207 -1.25 -10.55 -7.84
CA ASP A 207 -2.22 -11.11 -8.79
C ASP A 207 -3.56 -11.52 -8.15
N ARG A 208 -3.58 -11.75 -6.83
CA ARG A 208 -4.80 -12.11 -6.10
C ARG A 208 -5.55 -10.91 -5.56
N TYR A 209 -4.90 -9.78 -5.29
CA TYR A 209 -5.52 -8.65 -4.61
C TYR A 209 -5.56 -7.35 -5.40
N LEU A 210 -4.69 -7.14 -6.40
CA LEU A 210 -4.59 -5.85 -7.11
C LEU A 210 -5.89 -5.51 -7.84
N ASP A 211 -6.46 -6.47 -8.57
CA ASP A 211 -7.75 -6.34 -9.24
C ASP A 211 -8.88 -5.97 -8.27
N ILE A 212 -8.90 -6.61 -7.11
CA ILE A 212 -9.90 -6.36 -6.06
C ILE A 212 -9.67 -4.97 -5.46
N ALA A 213 -8.43 -4.62 -5.15
CA ALA A 213 -8.05 -3.34 -4.57
C ALA A 213 -8.34 -2.17 -5.51
N GLU A 214 -8.19 -2.35 -6.83
CA GLU A 214 -8.53 -1.33 -7.81
C GLU A 214 -10.05 -1.10 -7.87
N ARG A 215 -10.85 -2.18 -7.98
CA ARG A 215 -12.33 -2.09 -7.98
C ARG A 215 -12.89 -1.45 -6.70
N GLU A 216 -12.25 -1.71 -5.57
CA GLU A 216 -12.65 -1.20 -4.25
C GLU A 216 -12.00 0.16 -3.89
N GLY A 217 -11.21 0.72 -4.81
CA GLY A 217 -10.56 2.02 -4.62
C GLY A 217 -9.56 2.05 -3.46
N LEU A 218 -8.89 0.92 -3.20
CA LEU A 218 -7.82 0.75 -2.21
C LEU A 218 -6.42 0.92 -2.82
N ILE A 219 -6.29 0.91 -4.16
CA ILE A 219 -4.99 1.00 -4.84
C ILE A 219 -4.19 2.23 -4.41
N ALA A 220 -4.84 3.40 -4.30
CA ALA A 220 -4.18 4.62 -3.83
C ALA A 220 -3.62 4.47 -2.41
N THR A 221 -4.32 3.76 -1.52
CA THR A 221 -3.81 3.55 -0.16
C THR A 221 -2.58 2.63 -0.15
N ILE A 222 -2.57 1.61 -1.00
CA ILE A 222 -1.43 0.68 -1.13
C ILE A 222 -0.22 1.44 -1.67
N ASP A 223 -0.40 2.19 -2.77
CA ASP A 223 0.64 3.04 -3.35
C ASP A 223 1.17 4.05 -2.32
N ASN A 224 0.29 4.75 -1.62
CA ASN A 224 0.67 5.75 -0.62
C ASN A 224 1.60 5.16 0.46
N LEU A 225 1.24 3.98 0.99
CA LEU A 225 2.06 3.26 1.96
C LEU A 225 3.39 2.80 1.35
N GLN A 226 3.36 2.29 0.12
CA GLN A 226 4.55 1.87 -0.60
C GLN A 226 5.51 3.04 -0.81
N LEU A 227 5.01 4.21 -1.21
CA LEU A 227 5.80 5.40 -1.48
C LEU A 227 6.49 5.92 -0.22
N VAL A 228 5.79 5.98 0.91
CA VAL A 228 6.39 6.38 2.19
C VAL A 228 7.52 5.42 2.56
N ARG A 229 7.26 4.10 2.46
CA ARG A 229 8.29 3.10 2.77
C ARG A 229 9.44 3.10 1.79
N CYS A 230 9.19 3.38 0.50
CA CYS A 230 10.24 3.55 -0.49
C CYS A 230 11.20 4.67 -0.06
N VAL A 231 10.68 5.80 0.38
CA VAL A 231 11.50 6.92 0.90
C VAL A 231 12.34 6.50 2.12
N GLN A 232 11.77 5.71 3.04
CA GLN A 232 12.53 5.13 4.17
C GLN A 232 13.69 4.26 3.68
N LEU A 233 13.44 3.40 2.70
CA LEU A 233 14.44 2.48 2.15
C LEU A 233 15.54 3.20 1.40
N ILE A 234 15.20 4.22 0.60
CA ILE A 234 16.20 5.06 -0.07
C ILE A 234 17.10 5.70 1.00
N ARG A 235 16.52 6.29 2.05
CA ARG A 235 17.26 6.95 3.13
C ARG A 235 18.20 5.99 3.89
N GLU A 236 17.79 4.74 4.10
CA GLU A 236 18.67 3.74 4.72
C GLU A 236 19.78 3.31 3.76
N THR A 237 19.45 3.07 2.49
CA THR A 237 20.39 2.61 1.47
C THR A 237 21.44 3.66 1.18
N GLU A 238 21.08 4.94 1.21
CA GLU A 238 22.00 6.08 1.06
C GLU A 238 23.18 6.06 2.01
N ARG A 239 23.01 5.50 3.22
CA ARG A 239 24.10 5.38 4.19
C ARG A 239 25.15 4.34 3.78
N ARG A 240 24.80 3.43 2.87
CA ARG A 240 25.62 2.27 2.49
C ARG A 240 26.06 2.31 1.03
N GLN A 241 25.23 2.85 0.13
CA GLN A 241 25.41 2.79 -1.33
C GLN A 241 24.85 4.04 -2.01
N HIS A 242 25.71 5.02 -2.30
CA HIS A 242 25.31 6.36 -2.77
C HIS A 242 24.75 6.47 -4.20
N ALA A 243 24.63 5.38 -4.97
CA ALA A 243 24.40 5.44 -6.42
C ALA A 243 23.27 4.55 -6.95
N ILE A 244 22.36 4.06 -6.09
CA ILE A 244 21.25 3.20 -6.50
C ILE A 244 19.95 4.01 -6.54
N GLY A 245 19.19 3.90 -7.63
CA GLY A 245 17.84 4.46 -7.73
C GLY A 245 16.76 3.42 -7.43
N PHE A 246 15.53 3.89 -7.21
CA PHE A 246 14.40 3.08 -6.79
C PHE A 246 13.19 3.41 -7.67
N PHE A 247 12.59 2.37 -8.25
CA PHE A 247 11.37 2.45 -9.03
C PHE A 247 10.19 2.14 -8.11
N ALA A 248 9.19 3.02 -8.11
CA ALA A 248 7.99 2.84 -7.32
C ALA A 248 6.74 3.15 -8.16
N ASN A 249 5.83 2.18 -8.16
CA ASN A 249 4.55 2.30 -8.82
C ASN A 249 3.71 3.47 -8.28
N ILE A 250 3.08 4.22 -9.18
CA ILE A 250 2.12 5.26 -8.85
C ILE A 250 0.89 5.21 -9.77
N SER A 251 -0.28 4.95 -9.19
CA SER A 251 -1.53 4.93 -9.94
C SER A 251 -2.08 6.34 -10.19
N ALA A 252 -2.97 6.46 -11.18
CA ALA A 252 -3.73 7.70 -11.42
C ALA A 252 -4.60 8.09 -10.20
N ALA A 253 -5.07 7.12 -9.43
CA ALA A 253 -5.82 7.36 -8.19
C ALA A 253 -4.95 8.01 -7.12
N THR A 254 -3.68 7.60 -7.01
CA THR A 254 -2.68 8.21 -6.11
C THR A 254 -2.37 9.64 -6.51
N LEU A 255 -2.13 9.89 -7.80
CA LEU A 255 -1.89 11.24 -8.33
C LEU A 255 -3.09 12.17 -8.07
N ALA A 256 -4.31 11.64 -8.12
CA ALA A 256 -5.54 12.39 -7.86
C ALA A 256 -5.82 12.64 -6.36
N ASP A 257 -5.16 11.94 -5.43
CA ASP A 257 -5.25 12.20 -3.99
C ASP A 257 -4.44 13.43 -3.62
N ALA A 258 -5.03 14.61 -3.82
CA ALA A 258 -4.40 15.89 -3.54
C ALA A 258 -3.94 16.06 -2.09
N GLU A 259 -4.62 15.42 -1.13
CA GLU A 259 -4.25 15.52 0.28
C GLU A 259 -2.99 14.69 0.56
N PHE A 260 -2.93 13.46 0.06
CA PHE A 260 -1.72 12.63 0.14
C PHE A 260 -0.56 13.28 -0.61
N MET A 261 -0.75 13.68 -1.87
CA MET A 261 0.32 14.26 -2.69
C MET A 261 0.92 15.50 -2.03
N ARG A 262 0.09 16.36 -1.42
CA ARG A 262 0.60 17.51 -0.64
C ARG A 262 1.47 17.07 0.54
N GLN A 263 1.02 16.07 1.32
CA GLN A 263 1.79 15.56 2.46
C GLN A 263 3.10 14.87 2.01
N PHE A 264 3.03 14.07 0.95
CA PHE A 264 4.19 13.40 0.36
C PHE A 264 5.22 14.40 -0.16
N LEU A 265 4.80 15.45 -0.87
CA LEU A 265 5.71 16.47 -1.37
C LEU A 265 6.34 17.30 -0.26
N ASN A 266 5.62 17.59 0.83
CA ASN A 266 6.19 18.23 2.01
C ASN A 266 7.30 17.36 2.64
N MET A 267 7.07 16.04 2.75
CA MET A 267 8.09 15.10 3.22
C MET A 267 9.31 15.08 2.28
N MET A 268 9.08 15.07 0.96
CA MET A 268 10.17 15.08 -0.02
C MET A 268 10.94 16.40 -0.08
N ALA A 269 10.31 17.54 0.22
CA ALA A 269 11.00 18.82 0.32
C ALA A 269 12.08 18.82 1.42
N GLN A 270 11.83 18.12 2.53
CA GLN A 270 12.83 17.92 3.60
C GLN A 270 13.90 16.88 3.23
N ASN A 271 13.64 16.07 2.21
CA ASN A 271 14.50 14.99 1.74
C ASN A 271 14.90 15.20 0.27
N HIS A 272 15.21 16.44 -0.12
CA HIS A 272 15.44 16.82 -1.52
C HIS A 272 16.53 15.97 -2.21
N ALA A 273 17.55 15.52 -1.46
CA ALA A 273 18.60 14.65 -1.98
C ALA A 273 18.09 13.26 -2.45
N LEU A 274 16.91 12.83 -1.99
CA LEU A 274 16.31 11.55 -2.36
C LEU A 274 15.46 11.66 -3.64
N VAL A 275 15.07 12.86 -4.06
CA VAL A 275 14.21 13.08 -5.23
C VAL A 275 14.80 12.45 -6.50
N PRO A 276 16.09 12.65 -6.86
CA PRO A 276 16.66 12.05 -8.06
C PRO A 276 16.78 10.52 -8.00
N LYS A 277 16.58 9.93 -6.82
CA LYS A 277 16.70 8.49 -6.57
C LYS A 277 15.35 7.78 -6.63
N LEU A 278 14.24 8.52 -6.65
CA LEU A 278 12.91 7.96 -6.80
C LEU A 278 12.42 8.17 -8.24
N VAL A 279 12.17 7.05 -8.93
CA VAL A 279 11.57 7.02 -10.26
C VAL A 279 10.15 6.49 -10.11
N PHE A 280 9.17 7.26 -10.57
CA PHE A 280 7.78 6.84 -10.53
C PHE A 280 7.42 6.00 -11.75
N GLU A 281 6.84 4.84 -11.53
CA GLU A 281 6.38 3.93 -12.59
C GLU A 281 4.89 4.11 -12.87
N LEU A 282 4.57 4.27 -14.15
CA LEU A 282 3.21 4.29 -14.66
C LEU A 282 3.10 3.31 -15.83
N SER A 283 2.02 2.54 -15.88
CA SER A 283 1.78 1.64 -17.01
C SER A 283 1.56 2.43 -18.31
N GLN A 284 1.90 1.82 -19.45
CA GLN A 284 1.67 2.41 -20.77
C GLN A 284 0.20 2.85 -20.94
N HIS A 285 -0.75 2.05 -20.48
CA HIS A 285 -2.16 2.39 -20.51
C HIS A 285 -2.46 3.66 -19.67
N ALA A 286 -1.93 3.78 -18.46
CA ALA A 286 -2.15 4.95 -17.61
C ALA A 286 -1.57 6.23 -18.23
N VAL A 287 -0.41 6.14 -18.90
CA VAL A 287 0.17 7.28 -19.63
C VAL A 287 -0.70 7.66 -20.83
N SER A 288 -1.10 6.69 -21.64
CA SER A 288 -1.91 6.91 -22.84
C SER A 288 -3.30 7.46 -22.53
N ALA A 289 -4.00 6.85 -21.57
CA ALA A 289 -5.32 7.28 -21.10
C ALA A 289 -5.29 8.55 -20.25
N GLY A 290 -4.11 8.94 -19.75
CA GLY A 290 -3.93 10.13 -18.93
C GLY A 290 -4.32 11.40 -19.68
N GLY A 291 -5.38 12.06 -19.21
CA GLY A 291 -5.81 13.35 -19.74
C GLY A 291 -4.94 14.52 -19.28
N ALA A 292 -5.34 15.74 -19.64
CA ALA A 292 -4.60 16.96 -19.33
C ALA A 292 -4.31 17.15 -17.83
N VAL A 293 -5.21 16.69 -16.95
CA VAL A 293 -5.05 16.78 -15.49
C VAL A 293 -3.87 15.91 -15.02
N THR A 294 -3.87 14.62 -15.36
CA THR A 294 -2.79 13.70 -14.96
C THR A 294 -1.44 14.18 -15.50
N MET A 295 -1.40 14.54 -16.78
CA MET A 295 -0.19 15.07 -17.42
C MET A 295 0.29 16.38 -16.76
N GLY A 296 -0.64 17.25 -16.34
CA GLY A 296 -0.33 18.47 -15.61
C GLY A 296 0.29 18.21 -14.22
N ILE A 297 -0.17 17.17 -13.52
CA ILE A 297 0.42 16.73 -12.24
C ILE A 297 1.83 16.17 -12.48
N LEU A 298 2.02 15.31 -13.48
CA LEU A 298 3.35 14.79 -13.83
C LEU A 298 4.33 15.93 -14.16
N SER A 299 3.91 16.95 -14.90
CA SER A 299 4.74 18.14 -15.17
C SER A 299 5.04 18.99 -13.93
N GLN A 300 4.19 18.97 -12.89
CA GLN A 300 4.50 19.61 -11.61
C GLN A 300 5.57 18.82 -10.85
N LEU A 301 5.42 17.50 -10.78
CA LEU A 301 6.38 16.61 -10.14
C LEU A 301 7.74 16.63 -10.86
N ALA A 302 7.74 16.62 -12.19
CA ALA A 302 8.92 16.82 -13.03
C ALA A 302 9.71 18.09 -12.65
N ARG A 303 9.02 19.22 -12.46
CA ARG A 303 9.65 20.49 -12.03
C ARG A 303 10.26 20.43 -10.64
N LEU A 304 9.83 19.50 -9.80
CA LEU A 304 10.43 19.23 -8.49
C LEU A 304 11.64 18.29 -8.58
N GLY A 305 11.96 17.77 -9.78
CA GLY A 305 13.11 16.91 -10.03
C GLY A 305 12.80 15.42 -10.09
N PHE A 306 11.53 15.02 -9.96
CA PHE A 306 11.14 13.61 -10.10
C PHE A 306 11.24 13.15 -11.55
N ARG A 307 11.57 11.86 -11.72
CA ARG A 307 11.64 11.19 -13.01
C ARG A 307 10.59 10.11 -13.09
N PHE A 308 10.24 9.74 -14.32
CA PHE A 308 9.20 8.75 -14.57
C PHE A 308 9.71 7.59 -15.44
N SER A 309 9.07 6.45 -15.28
CA SER A 309 9.26 5.26 -16.07
C SER A 309 7.93 4.82 -16.66
N MET A 310 7.93 4.46 -17.94
CA MET A 310 6.79 3.79 -18.57
C MET A 310 6.95 2.28 -18.42
N ASP A 311 5.99 1.65 -17.77
CA ASP A 311 5.97 0.21 -17.50
C ASP A 311 4.93 -0.53 -18.38
N GLN A 312 5.05 -1.86 -18.47
CA GLN A 312 4.09 -2.72 -19.19
C GLN A 312 3.87 -2.32 -20.65
N VAL A 313 4.94 -1.98 -21.36
CA VAL A 313 4.85 -1.64 -22.78
C VAL A 313 4.44 -2.87 -23.58
N THR A 314 3.35 -2.72 -24.34
CA THR A 314 2.81 -3.73 -25.25
C THR A 314 2.74 -3.21 -26.68
N ASP A 315 2.56 -1.91 -26.87
CA ASP A 315 2.61 -1.24 -28.17
C ASP A 315 3.91 -0.43 -28.33
N LEU A 316 4.66 -0.68 -29.40
CA LEU A 316 5.90 0.02 -29.70
C LEU A 316 5.70 1.39 -30.38
N ALA A 317 4.46 1.75 -30.72
CA ALA A 317 4.10 3.09 -31.22
C ALA A 317 4.08 4.14 -30.11
N ILE A 318 5.24 4.34 -29.45
CA ILE A 318 5.39 5.24 -28.31
C ILE A 318 5.63 6.68 -28.78
N ASP A 319 4.83 7.61 -28.28
CA ASP A 319 5.04 9.06 -28.43
C ASP A 319 6.16 9.53 -27.50
N LEU A 320 7.42 9.38 -27.94
CA LEU A 320 8.59 9.78 -27.15
C LEU A 320 8.61 11.28 -26.83
N ASP A 321 8.13 12.14 -27.73
CA ASP A 321 8.10 13.59 -27.49
C ASP A 321 7.17 13.92 -26.32
N ARG A 322 6.03 13.22 -26.23
CA ARG A 322 5.15 13.30 -25.07
C ARG A 322 5.84 12.82 -23.80
N LEU A 323 6.56 11.71 -23.85
CA LEU A 323 7.29 11.18 -22.69
C LEU A 323 8.35 12.17 -22.18
N LEU A 324 9.14 12.73 -23.09
CA LEU A 324 10.20 13.69 -22.75
C LEU A 324 9.65 14.95 -22.08
N ARG A 325 8.53 15.50 -22.59
CA ARG A 325 7.86 16.68 -21.99
C ARG A 325 7.41 16.47 -20.55
N HIS A 326 7.24 15.22 -20.12
CA HIS A 326 6.81 14.85 -18.78
C HIS A 326 7.91 14.17 -17.96
N GLU A 327 9.19 14.34 -18.32
CA GLU A 327 10.36 13.77 -17.60
C GLU A 327 10.35 12.23 -17.45
N PHE A 328 9.74 11.53 -18.41
CA PHE A 328 9.99 10.09 -18.53
C PHE A 328 11.43 9.87 -19.00
N ARG A 329 12.16 9.07 -18.24
CA ARG A 329 13.58 8.75 -18.46
C ARG A 329 13.87 7.27 -18.50
N CYS A 330 12.87 6.43 -18.24
CA CYS A 330 12.98 4.99 -18.37
C CYS A 330 11.78 4.42 -19.13
N ILE A 331 11.99 3.35 -19.88
CA ILE A 331 10.93 2.55 -20.50
C ILE A 331 11.25 1.07 -20.27
N LYS A 332 10.29 0.32 -19.75
CA LYS A 332 10.41 -1.10 -19.44
C LYS A 332 9.67 -1.93 -20.48
N LEU A 333 10.36 -2.95 -21.01
CA LEU A 333 9.91 -3.77 -22.12
C LEU A 333 10.06 -5.25 -21.74
N ASP A 334 9.02 -6.04 -21.98
CA ASP A 334 9.09 -7.48 -21.80
C ASP A 334 10.06 -8.11 -22.81
N ARG A 335 10.93 -9.01 -22.36
CA ARG A 335 11.83 -9.78 -23.22
C ARG A 335 11.11 -10.41 -24.42
N ALA A 336 9.89 -10.92 -24.26
CA ALA A 336 9.13 -11.53 -25.35
C ALA A 336 8.82 -10.53 -26.47
N LEU A 337 8.52 -9.26 -26.13
CA LEU A 337 8.28 -8.19 -27.10
C LEU A 337 9.59 -7.78 -27.80
N VAL A 338 10.69 -7.73 -27.05
CA VAL A 338 12.03 -7.34 -27.53
C VAL A 338 12.60 -8.37 -28.51
N LEU A 339 12.42 -9.67 -28.22
CA LEU A 339 12.96 -10.77 -29.01
C LEU A 339 12.07 -11.22 -30.16
N ASP A 340 10.85 -10.70 -30.28
CA ASP A 340 9.98 -10.98 -31.42
C ASP A 340 10.62 -10.46 -32.73
N PRO A 341 10.94 -11.35 -33.70
CA PRO A 341 11.53 -10.94 -34.97
C PRO A 341 10.66 -9.93 -35.74
N ALA A 342 9.34 -9.96 -35.57
CA ALA A 342 8.43 -8.99 -36.19
C ALA A 342 8.63 -7.55 -35.67
N ASN A 343 9.17 -7.42 -34.46
CA ASN A 343 9.41 -6.13 -33.79
C ASN A 343 10.87 -5.64 -33.89
N ALA A 344 11.80 -6.46 -34.40
CA ALA A 344 13.24 -6.17 -34.40
C ALA A 344 13.59 -4.80 -35.01
N GLY A 345 12.91 -4.40 -36.10
CA GLY A 345 13.10 -3.08 -36.71
C GLY A 345 12.63 -1.93 -35.80
N ARG A 346 11.44 -2.06 -35.20
CA ARG A 346 10.85 -1.07 -34.30
C ARG A 346 11.64 -0.92 -33.00
N ILE A 347 12.10 -2.02 -32.42
CA ILE A 347 12.96 -2.02 -31.22
C ILE A 347 14.28 -1.30 -31.52
N ARG A 348 14.90 -1.57 -32.67
CA ARG A 348 16.15 -0.90 -33.08
C ARG A 348 15.96 0.60 -33.22
N GLU A 349 14.87 1.02 -33.85
CA GLU A 349 14.51 2.44 -34.00
C GLU A 349 14.24 3.10 -32.64
N LEU A 350 13.40 2.47 -31.80
CA LEU A 350 13.08 2.94 -30.46
C LEU A 350 14.35 3.16 -29.64
N ARG A 351 15.26 2.17 -29.63
CA ARG A 351 16.55 2.27 -28.94
C ARG A 351 17.39 3.44 -29.44
N HIS A 352 17.50 3.61 -30.76
CA HIS A 352 18.26 4.72 -31.33
C HIS A 352 17.70 6.08 -30.89
N ARG A 353 16.38 6.24 -30.91
CA ARG A 353 15.70 7.47 -30.47
C ARG A 353 15.86 7.71 -28.97
N CYS A 354 15.65 6.67 -28.15
CA CYS A 354 15.81 6.76 -26.70
C CYS A 354 17.25 7.11 -26.29
N ALA A 355 18.25 6.51 -26.94
CA ALA A 355 19.66 6.80 -26.66
C ALA A 355 20.04 8.25 -26.98
N ALA A 356 19.49 8.83 -28.06
CA ALA A 356 19.72 10.23 -28.42
C ALA A 356 19.15 11.21 -27.38
N GLU A 357 18.06 10.82 -26.71
CA GLU A 357 17.30 11.66 -25.79
C GLU A 357 17.58 11.33 -24.30
N GLY A 358 18.50 10.40 -24.03
CA GLY A 358 18.85 9.99 -22.67
C GLY A 358 17.74 9.26 -21.92
N ILE A 359 16.94 8.46 -22.64
CA ILE A 359 15.94 7.55 -22.05
C ILE A 359 16.55 6.15 -21.94
N ASP A 360 16.59 5.62 -20.72
CA ASP A 360 17.08 4.28 -20.45
C ASP A 360 16.02 3.23 -20.81
N LEU A 361 16.40 2.23 -21.62
CA LEU A 361 15.56 1.08 -21.90
C LEU A 361 15.94 -0.09 -20.99
N ILE A 362 14.94 -0.74 -20.40
CA ILE A 362 15.11 -1.86 -19.46
C ILE A 362 14.36 -3.07 -20.02
N VAL A 363 15.05 -4.21 -20.19
CA VAL A 363 14.39 -5.48 -20.55
C VAL A 363 14.02 -6.26 -19.29
N GLU A 364 12.78 -6.70 -19.21
CA GLU A 364 12.25 -7.46 -18.08
C GLU A 364 12.08 -8.95 -18.38
N LYS A 365 11.86 -9.73 -17.31
CA LYS A 365 11.60 -11.19 -17.35
C LYS A 365 12.72 -12.00 -18.01
N ILE A 366 13.95 -11.66 -17.65
CA ILE A 366 15.14 -12.47 -17.95
C ILE A 366 15.33 -13.50 -16.83
N GLU A 367 15.05 -14.77 -17.14
CA GLU A 367 15.01 -15.87 -16.16
C GLU A 367 16.19 -16.84 -16.31
N THR A 368 16.81 -16.91 -17.49
CA THR A 368 17.89 -17.87 -17.78
C THR A 368 19.07 -17.21 -18.49
N GLU A 369 20.26 -17.81 -18.38
CA GLU A 369 21.46 -17.36 -19.08
C GLU A 369 21.29 -17.35 -20.61
N ASN A 370 20.55 -18.33 -21.17
CA ASN A 370 20.27 -18.37 -22.61
C ASN A 370 19.44 -17.16 -23.07
N GLN A 371 18.40 -16.83 -22.31
CA GLN A 371 17.59 -15.63 -22.57
C GLN A 371 18.42 -14.34 -22.45
N LEU A 372 19.39 -14.30 -21.54
CA LEU A 372 20.28 -13.15 -21.43
C LEU A 372 21.18 -13.02 -22.67
N VAL A 373 21.74 -14.12 -23.19
CA VAL A 373 22.55 -14.09 -24.42
C VAL A 373 21.75 -13.49 -25.57
N GLU A 374 20.49 -13.93 -25.76
CA GLU A 374 19.60 -13.38 -26.79
C GLU A 374 19.35 -11.87 -26.60
N VAL A 375 19.19 -11.41 -25.35
CA VAL A 375 18.99 -9.99 -25.04
C VAL A 375 20.26 -9.16 -25.25
N LEU A 376 21.46 -9.69 -24.97
CA LEU A 376 22.71 -8.93 -25.15
C LEU A 376 22.92 -8.50 -26.60
N ASP A 377 22.49 -9.32 -27.56
CA ASP A 377 22.58 -9.01 -29.00
C ASP A 377 21.66 -7.85 -29.42
N THR A 378 20.66 -7.51 -28.61
CA THR A 378 19.74 -6.38 -28.87
C THR A 378 20.32 -5.02 -28.44
N GLY A 379 21.39 -5.03 -27.64
CA GLY A 379 22.12 -3.83 -27.24
C GLY A 379 21.41 -2.95 -26.21
N PHE A 380 20.63 -3.55 -25.30
CA PHE A 380 20.05 -2.88 -24.14
C PHE A 380 21.05 -2.75 -22.98
N ASP A 381 21.00 -1.62 -22.28
CA ASP A 381 21.95 -1.30 -21.21
C ASP A 381 21.50 -1.82 -19.84
N PHE A 382 20.22 -2.16 -19.67
CA PHE A 382 19.66 -2.60 -18.40
C PHE A 382 18.76 -3.84 -18.54
N GLY A 383 18.77 -4.68 -17.51
CA GLY A 383 17.97 -5.89 -17.44
C GLY A 383 17.42 -6.16 -16.05
N GLN A 384 16.26 -6.81 -16.00
CA GLN A 384 15.58 -7.25 -14.78
C GLN A 384 15.00 -8.65 -14.98
N GLY A 385 15.03 -9.46 -13.93
CA GLY A 385 14.42 -10.79 -13.93
C GLY A 385 15.06 -11.70 -12.89
N TYR A 386 14.50 -12.91 -12.73
CA TYR A 386 14.89 -13.83 -11.68
C TYR A 386 16.35 -14.30 -11.82
N LEU A 387 16.92 -14.23 -13.03
CA LEU A 387 18.35 -14.49 -13.26
C LEU A 387 19.25 -13.59 -12.41
N PHE A 388 18.87 -12.33 -12.21
CA PHE A 388 19.66 -11.34 -11.46
C PHE A 388 19.24 -11.23 -10.00
N GLY A 389 18.01 -11.62 -9.70
CA GLY A 389 17.47 -11.68 -8.35
C GLY A 389 15.95 -11.71 -8.37
N GLU A 390 15.39 -12.62 -7.59
CA GLU A 390 13.98 -12.59 -7.24
C GLU A 390 13.68 -11.41 -6.31
N PRO A 391 12.41 -10.93 -6.27
CA PRO A 391 11.99 -9.96 -5.28
C PRO A 391 12.26 -10.47 -3.86
N ARG A 392 13.06 -9.74 -3.08
CA ARG A 392 13.40 -10.09 -1.69
C ARG A 392 12.79 -9.10 -0.71
N LEU A 393 12.34 -9.61 0.44
CA LEU A 393 11.81 -8.79 1.51
C LEU A 393 12.86 -7.78 1.97
N SER A 394 12.55 -6.50 1.89
CA SER A 394 13.35 -5.49 2.56
C SER A 394 13.13 -5.62 4.06
N ARG A 395 14.20 -5.79 4.83
CA ARG A 395 14.08 -5.77 6.30
C ARG A 395 13.46 -4.43 6.69
N LYS A 396 12.39 -4.45 7.51
CA LYS A 396 11.84 -3.21 8.06
C LYS A 396 12.96 -2.54 8.87
N PRO A 397 13.21 -1.24 8.70
CA PRO A 397 14.10 -0.54 9.61
C PRO A 397 13.53 -0.67 11.03
N GLU A 398 14.38 -1.07 11.99
CA GLU A 398 14.04 -1.17 13.41
C GLU A 398 13.68 0.18 14.02
#